data_AF-A0A396KWJ1-F1
#
_entry.id   AF-A0A396KWJ1-F1
#
_cell.length_a   1.000
_cell.length_b   1.000
_cell.length_c   1.000
_cell.angle_alpha   90.00
_cell.angle_beta   90.00
_cell.angle_gamma   90.00
#
_symmetry.space_group_name_H-M   'P 1'
#
loop_
_entity.id
_entity.type
_entity.pdbx_description
1 polymer ?
#
loop_
_entity_poly.entity_id
_entity_poly.type
_entity_poly.pdbx_seq_one_letter_code
_entity_poly.pdbx_strand_id
1 'polypeptide(L)'
;MPDVKRPIIDSIREYIATCPYIDDRKINIDYLGDGMEYSIDPIGADPIYKRYTDGTCLKQFQFALTSKEAYDGDARTGIANSGFYQSFEEWTEQNNLDDILPELDGHDAIKVEVLQSGYLFAPDVDLGRYQMICRLIYK
;
A
#
# COMPACT_ATOMS: atom_id res chain seq x y z
N MET A 1 -31.38 -0.21 -7.75
CA MET A 1 -30.22 0.67 -7.50
C MET A 1 -29.15 0.24 -8.48
N PRO A 2 -28.46 1.13 -9.21
CA PRO A 2 -27.31 0.70 -9.99
C PRO A 2 -26.28 0.08 -9.02
N ASP A 3 -25.72 -1.07 -9.37
CA ASP A 3 -24.61 -1.70 -8.63
C ASP A 3 -23.47 -0.67 -8.55
N VAL A 4 -23.24 -0.10 -7.37
CA VAL A 4 -22.12 0.80 -7.15
C VAL A 4 -20.90 -0.08 -6.98
N LYS A 5 -20.09 -0.19 -8.03
CA LYS A 5 -18.82 -0.92 -7.97
C LYS A 5 -17.92 -0.34 -6.88
N ARG A 6 -17.32 -1.22 -6.08
CA ARG A 6 -16.28 -0.86 -5.12
C ARG A 6 -15.09 -0.19 -5.84
N PRO A 7 -14.63 0.99 -5.38
CA PRO A 7 -13.42 1.60 -5.90
C PRO A 7 -12.18 0.74 -5.63
N ILE A 8 -11.23 0.65 -6.57
CA ILE A 8 -9.99 -0.13 -6.42
C ILE A 8 -9.22 0.21 -5.13
N ILE A 9 -9.19 1.49 -4.74
CA ILE A 9 -8.49 1.91 -3.53
C ILE A 9 -9.13 1.36 -2.24
N ASP A 10 -10.44 1.13 -2.24
CA ASP A 10 -11.13 0.50 -1.11
C ASP A 10 -10.78 -0.99 -1.03
N SER A 11 -10.73 -1.68 -2.18
CA SER A 11 -10.22 -3.06 -2.24
C SER A 11 -8.76 -3.19 -1.77
N ILE A 12 -7.90 -2.24 -2.16
CA ILE A 12 -6.51 -2.20 -1.68
C ILE A 12 -6.48 -1.99 -0.16
N ARG A 13 -7.32 -1.10 0.37
CA ARG A 13 -7.42 -0.85 1.81
C ARG A 13 -7.89 -2.07 2.60
N GLU A 14 -8.91 -2.77 2.12
CA GLU A 14 -9.39 -4.02 2.73
C GLU A 14 -8.29 -5.09 2.70
N TYR A 15 -7.59 -5.25 1.57
CA TYR A 15 -6.46 -6.18 1.46
C TYR A 15 -5.33 -5.83 2.44
N ILE A 16 -4.91 -4.57 2.50
CA ILE A 16 -3.86 -4.10 3.42
C ILE A 16 -4.27 -4.32 4.88
N ALA A 17 -5.55 -4.15 5.22
CA ALA A 17 -6.06 -4.42 6.57
C ALA A 17 -5.96 -5.90 6.99
N THR A 18 -5.71 -6.83 6.06
CA THR A 18 -5.44 -8.25 6.38
C THR A 18 -3.97 -8.54 6.69
N CYS A 19 -3.07 -7.57 6.49
CA CYS A 19 -1.65 -7.73 6.79
C CYS A 19 -1.45 -7.91 8.30
N PRO A 20 -0.80 -8.99 8.76
CA PRO A 20 -0.64 -9.26 10.20
C PRO A 20 0.30 -8.27 10.91
N TYR A 21 1.05 -7.47 10.16
CA TYR A 21 1.95 -6.45 10.70
C TYR A 21 1.28 -5.08 10.84
N ILE A 22 0.09 -4.90 10.24
CA ILE A 22 -0.73 -3.72 10.45
C ILE A 22 -1.58 -3.94 11.70
N ASP A 23 -1.43 -3.04 12.65
CA ASP A 23 -2.20 -3.07 13.89
C ASP A 23 -3.60 -2.45 13.71
N ASP A 24 -4.36 -2.36 14.82
CA ASP A 24 -5.75 -1.87 14.81
C ASP A 24 -5.87 -0.35 14.59
N ARG A 25 -4.79 0.38 14.25
CA ARG A 25 -4.86 1.80 13.91
C ARG A 25 -5.65 2.03 12.62
N LYS A 26 -6.13 3.26 12.47
CA LYS A 26 -6.89 3.64 11.28
C LYS A 26 -6.01 3.58 10.03
N ILE A 27 -6.55 3.00 8.98
CA ILE A 27 -6.05 3.12 7.61
C ILE A 27 -6.97 4.10 6.89
N ASN A 28 -6.46 5.30 6.62
CA ASN A 28 -7.15 6.36 5.91
C ASN A 28 -6.84 6.32 4.40
N ILE A 29 -7.50 7.19 3.64
CA ILE A 29 -7.24 7.42 2.21
C ILE A 29 -6.89 8.90 2.04
N ASP A 30 -5.75 9.21 1.42
CA ASP A 30 -5.28 10.58 1.16
C ASP A 30 -5.24 11.49 2.40
N TYR A 31 -5.09 10.91 3.60
CA TYR A 31 -5.21 11.67 4.84
C TYR A 31 -4.39 11.07 5.97
N LEU A 32 -3.61 11.93 6.62
CA LEU A 32 -3.01 11.66 7.92
C LEU A 32 -3.34 12.79 8.91
N GLY A 33 -4.04 12.46 9.98
CA GLY A 33 -4.24 13.26 11.18
C GLY A 33 -3.02 13.32 12.08
N ASP A 34 -3.17 13.81 13.30
CA ASP A 34 -2.04 14.19 14.16
C ASP A 34 -1.41 13.01 14.93
N GLY A 35 -2.11 11.88 15.01
CA GLY A 35 -1.66 10.70 15.75
C GLY A 35 -0.86 9.70 14.90
N MET A 36 -0.55 8.57 15.53
CA MET A 36 -0.08 7.39 14.82
C MET A 36 -1.22 6.75 14.05
N GLU A 37 -1.09 6.65 12.73
CA GLU A 37 -2.09 6.10 11.83
C GLU A 37 -1.47 5.83 10.46
N TYR A 38 -2.22 5.12 9.62
CA TYR A 38 -1.85 4.76 8.26
C TYR A 38 -2.69 5.54 7.24
N SER A 39 -2.15 5.70 6.04
CA SER A 39 -2.89 6.19 4.88
C SER A 39 -2.46 5.44 3.62
N ILE A 40 -3.41 5.24 2.72
CA ILE A 40 -3.16 4.79 1.35
C ILE A 40 -3.39 6.00 0.45
N ASP A 41 -2.31 6.48 -0.16
CA ASP A 41 -2.32 7.71 -0.95
C ASP A 41 -2.11 7.35 -2.43
N PRO A 42 -3.07 7.58 -3.35
CA PRO A 42 -2.87 7.37 -4.77
C PRO A 42 -1.67 8.17 -5.30
N ILE A 43 -0.87 7.52 -6.12
CA ILE A 43 0.23 8.18 -6.84
C ILE A 43 -0.10 8.16 -8.33
N GLY A 44 0.05 9.32 -8.97
CA GLY A 44 -0.10 9.42 -10.42
C GLY A 44 0.93 8.54 -11.14
N ALA A 45 0.44 7.67 -12.02
CA ALA A 45 1.24 6.81 -12.89
C ALA A 45 0.54 6.63 -14.24
N ASP A 46 1.25 6.10 -15.24
CA ASP A 46 0.60 5.63 -16.47
C ASP A 46 -0.37 4.50 -16.11
N PRO A 47 -1.69 4.63 -16.35
CA PRO A 47 -2.64 3.57 -16.01
C PRO A 47 -2.38 2.26 -16.78
N ILE A 48 -1.64 2.30 -17.89
CA ILE A 48 -1.30 1.13 -18.69
C ILE A 48 0.07 0.60 -18.25
N TYR A 49 0.08 -0.54 -17.57
CA TYR A 49 1.30 -1.22 -17.18
C TYR A 49 1.98 -1.91 -18.38
N LYS A 50 1.17 -2.60 -19.19
CA LYS A 50 1.66 -3.35 -20.35
C LYS A 50 0.57 -3.49 -21.40
N ARG A 51 0.93 -3.29 -22.67
CA ARG A 51 0.07 -3.57 -23.83
C ARG A 51 0.54 -4.83 -24.55
N TYR A 52 -0.40 -5.69 -24.92
CA TYR A 52 -0.13 -6.88 -25.72
C TYR A 52 -0.44 -6.63 -27.20
N THR A 53 0.07 -7.51 -28.07
CA THR A 53 -0.09 -7.41 -29.52
C THR A 53 -1.54 -7.59 -29.98
N ASP A 54 -2.39 -8.23 -29.17
CA ASP A 54 -3.82 -8.40 -29.42
C ASP A 54 -4.67 -7.17 -29.01
N GLY A 55 -4.02 -6.11 -28.53
CA GLY A 55 -4.66 -4.87 -28.10
C GLY A 55 -5.10 -4.86 -26.63
N THR A 56 -5.07 -6.01 -25.93
CA THR A 56 -5.36 -6.06 -24.49
C THR A 56 -4.26 -5.37 -23.68
N CYS A 57 -4.60 -4.96 -22.45
CA CYS A 57 -3.64 -4.34 -21.55
C CYS A 57 -3.75 -4.88 -20.13
N LEU A 58 -2.61 -4.95 -19.45
CA LEU A 58 -2.58 -4.89 -17.99
C LEU A 58 -2.56 -3.43 -17.58
N LYS A 59 -3.35 -3.11 -16.55
CA LYS A 59 -3.42 -1.80 -15.94
C LYS A 59 -2.69 -1.79 -14.61
N GLN A 60 -2.38 -0.60 -14.11
CA GLN A 60 -1.83 -0.41 -12.78
C GLN A 60 -2.54 0.68 -12.01
N PHE A 61 -2.55 0.52 -10.68
CA PHE A 61 -2.90 1.53 -9.72
C PHE A 61 -1.72 1.68 -8.74
N GLN A 62 -1.05 2.83 -8.76
CA GLN A 62 0.09 3.09 -7.89
C GLN A 62 -0.37 3.85 -6.65
N PHE A 63 0.19 3.51 -5.49
CA PHE A 63 -0.13 4.14 -4.22
C PHE A 63 1.07 4.17 -3.28
N ALA A 64 1.10 5.09 -2.33
CA ALA A 64 1.94 5.00 -1.16
C ALA A 64 1.17 4.36 0.00
N LEU A 65 1.81 3.43 0.70
CA LEU A 65 1.43 3.12 2.09
C LEU A 65 2.26 4.02 2.99
N THR A 66 1.58 4.99 3.60
CA THR A 66 2.18 5.97 4.50
C THR A 66 1.79 5.64 5.94
N SER A 67 2.72 5.77 6.88
CA SER A 67 2.38 5.73 8.31
C SER A 67 3.02 6.89 9.08
N LYS A 68 2.36 7.29 10.18
CA LYS A 68 2.98 8.06 11.25
C LYS A 68 3.34 7.13 12.39
N GLU A 69 4.61 7.06 12.73
CA GLU A 69 5.16 6.22 13.80
C GLU A 69 5.88 7.06 14.86
N ALA A 70 6.17 6.47 16.02
CA ALA A 70 7.06 7.08 17.00
C ALA A 70 8.41 7.42 16.35
N TYR A 71 8.93 8.59 16.67
CA TYR A 71 10.25 9.02 16.21
C TYR A 71 10.93 9.87 17.27
N ASP A 72 12.07 9.38 17.76
CA ASP A 72 12.89 10.00 18.81
C ASP A 72 14.36 10.14 18.38
N GLY A 73 14.69 9.75 17.15
CA GLY A 73 16.06 9.67 16.64
C GLY A 73 16.87 8.49 17.18
N ASP A 74 16.28 7.63 18.02
CA ASP A 74 16.95 6.44 18.54
C ASP A 74 16.99 5.33 17.48
N ALA A 75 18.14 4.66 17.37
CA ALA A 75 18.35 3.60 16.39
C ALA A 75 17.38 2.43 16.59
N ARG A 76 16.97 2.11 17.82
CA ARG A 76 16.01 1.03 18.10
C ARG A 76 14.63 1.35 17.53
N THR A 77 14.17 2.59 17.68
CA THR A 77 12.90 3.07 17.10
C THR A 77 12.98 3.03 15.57
N GLY A 78 14.09 3.51 15.00
CA GLY A 78 14.34 3.44 13.57
C GLY A 78 14.34 2.01 13.02
N ILE A 79 14.99 1.06 13.71
CA ILE A 79 15.01 -0.37 13.34
C ILE A 79 13.60 -0.97 13.36
N ALA A 80 12.78 -0.66 14.37
CA ALA A 80 11.41 -1.15 14.45
C ALA A 80 10.57 -0.63 13.27
N ASN A 81 10.65 0.68 13.00
CA ASN A 81 9.91 1.30 11.90
C ASN A 81 10.35 0.75 10.53
N SER A 82 11.65 0.63 10.28
CA SER A 82 12.17 0.03 9.04
C SER A 82 11.82 -1.46 8.91
N GLY A 83 11.86 -2.21 10.03
CA GLY A 83 11.54 -3.63 10.06
C GLY A 83 10.08 -3.94 9.72
N PHE A 84 9.15 -3.06 10.10
CA PHE A 84 7.75 -3.16 9.67
C PHE A 84 7.64 -3.16 8.15
N TYR A 85 8.28 -2.20 7.46
CA TYR A 85 8.19 -2.09 6.01
C TYR A 85 8.86 -3.25 5.27
N GLN A 86 9.96 -3.77 5.80
CA GLN A 86 10.56 -5.01 5.28
C GLN A 86 9.57 -6.18 5.41
N SER A 87 8.95 -6.34 6.58
CA SER A 87 7.99 -7.42 6.83
C SER A 87 6.76 -7.31 5.92
N PHE A 88 6.28 -6.09 5.66
CA PHE A 88 5.19 -5.85 4.71
C PHE A 88 5.56 -6.19 3.26
N GLU A 89 6.79 -5.87 2.83
CA GLU A 89 7.30 -6.23 1.51
C GLU A 89 7.36 -7.76 1.34
N GLU A 90 7.96 -8.47 2.30
CA GLU A 90 8.01 -9.95 2.31
C GLU A 90 6.61 -10.58 2.34
N TRP A 91 5.67 -10.01 3.10
CA TRP A 91 4.28 -10.45 3.12
C TRP A 91 3.59 -10.28 1.77
N THR A 92 3.82 -9.15 1.09
CA THR A 92 3.26 -8.90 -0.24
C THR A 92 3.82 -9.89 -1.26
N GLU A 93 5.11 -10.19 -1.19
CA GLU A 93 5.75 -11.20 -2.05
C GLU A 93 5.14 -12.59 -1.82
N GLN A 94 4.98 -13.00 -0.57
CA GLN A 94 4.38 -14.30 -0.22
C GLN A 94 2.91 -14.38 -0.67
N ASN A 95 2.12 -13.33 -0.46
CA ASN A 95 0.74 -13.27 -0.93
C ASN A 95 0.62 -13.41 -2.45
N ASN A 96 1.53 -12.80 -3.22
CA ASN A 96 1.56 -13.02 -4.67
C ASN A 96 1.89 -14.48 -5.05
N LEU A 97 2.75 -15.16 -4.30
CA LEU A 97 3.07 -16.57 -4.53
C LEU A 97 1.88 -17.49 -4.21
N ASP A 98 1.10 -17.12 -3.19
CA ASP A 98 -0.05 -17.88 -2.71
C ASP A 98 -1.38 -17.49 -3.39
N ASP A 99 -1.33 -16.57 -4.37
CA ASP A 99 -2.51 -16.02 -5.08
C ASP A 99 -3.53 -15.34 -4.14
N ILE A 100 -3.04 -14.76 -3.04
CA ILE A 100 -3.81 -13.98 -2.07
C ILE A 100 -3.74 -12.51 -2.52
N LEU A 101 -4.73 -12.08 -3.30
CA LEU A 101 -4.76 -10.75 -3.93
C LEU A 101 -5.99 -9.93 -3.50
N PRO A 102 -5.97 -8.59 -3.66
CA PRO A 102 -7.17 -7.78 -3.43
C PRO A 102 -8.35 -8.21 -4.30
N GLU A 103 -9.52 -8.37 -3.71
CA GLU A 103 -10.75 -8.63 -4.45
C GLU A 103 -11.24 -7.34 -5.13
N LEU A 104 -11.34 -7.35 -6.46
CA LEU A 104 -11.72 -6.18 -7.26
C LEU A 104 -13.09 -6.37 -7.94
N ASP A 105 -13.89 -5.32 -7.95
CA ASP A 105 -15.20 -5.33 -8.62
C ASP A 105 -15.07 -5.16 -10.15
N GLY A 106 -15.18 -6.27 -10.86
CA GLY A 106 -15.17 -6.29 -12.34
C GLY A 106 -13.78 -6.17 -12.96
N HIS A 107 -12.75 -6.51 -12.19
CA HIS A 107 -11.35 -6.59 -12.60
C HIS A 107 -10.71 -7.84 -11.99
N ASP A 108 -9.68 -8.37 -12.63
CA ASP A 108 -8.88 -9.45 -12.07
C ASP A 108 -7.57 -8.87 -11.54
N ALA A 109 -7.33 -8.94 -10.23
CA ALA A 109 -6.04 -8.63 -9.66
C ALA A 109 -5.01 -9.65 -10.14
N ILE A 110 -3.79 -9.19 -10.46
CA ILE A 110 -2.70 -10.04 -10.96
C ILE A 110 -1.55 -10.11 -9.96
N LYS A 111 -1.20 -8.99 -9.32
CA LYS A 111 -0.20 -8.91 -8.25
C LYS A 111 -0.18 -7.54 -7.60
N VAL A 112 0.31 -7.48 -6.38
CA VAL A 112 0.71 -6.24 -5.68
C VAL A 112 2.22 -6.21 -5.61
N GLU A 113 2.88 -5.13 -6.03
CA GLU A 113 4.33 -5.01 -6.01
C GLU A 113 4.78 -3.83 -5.17
N VAL A 114 5.85 -4.01 -4.40
CA VAL A 114 6.60 -2.90 -3.80
C VAL A 114 7.57 -2.35 -4.84
N LEU A 115 7.43 -1.07 -5.17
CA LEU A 115 8.30 -0.34 -6.10
C LEU A 115 9.44 0.37 -5.38
N GLN A 116 9.21 0.77 -4.14
CA GLN A 116 10.19 1.41 -3.27
C GLN A 116 9.93 0.98 -1.83
N SER A 117 10.92 0.31 -1.23
CA SER A 117 10.87 -0.10 0.17
C SER A 117 10.72 1.09 1.12
N GLY A 118 10.30 0.81 2.35
CA GLY A 118 9.98 1.83 3.35
C GLY A 118 11.13 2.78 3.68
N TYR A 119 10.85 4.08 3.74
CA TYR A 119 11.81 5.11 4.14
C TYR A 119 11.15 6.19 5.00
N LEU A 120 11.94 6.86 5.84
CA LEU A 120 11.51 8.07 6.54
C LEU A 120 11.35 9.19 5.52
N PHE A 121 10.11 9.62 5.26
CA PHE A 121 9.81 10.71 4.34
C PHE A 121 10.04 12.08 5.00
N ALA A 122 9.56 12.25 6.24
CA ALA A 122 9.75 13.47 6.99
C ALA A 122 9.67 13.20 8.51
N PRO A 123 10.57 13.77 9.32
CA PRO A 123 10.38 13.81 10.76
C PRO A 123 9.33 14.86 11.13
N ASP A 124 8.64 14.62 12.24
CA ASP A 124 7.82 15.54 13.03
C ASP A 124 8.40 15.60 14.46
N VAL A 125 7.77 16.32 15.39
CA VAL A 125 8.31 16.55 16.75
C VAL A 125 8.55 15.22 17.49
N ASP A 126 7.50 14.40 17.65
CA ASP A 126 7.55 13.11 18.34
C ASP A 126 7.19 11.94 17.42
N LEU A 127 6.91 12.23 16.14
CA LEU A 127 6.47 11.27 15.14
C LEU A 127 7.34 11.34 13.89
N GLY A 128 7.38 10.26 13.14
CA GLY A 128 8.02 10.18 11.83
C GLY A 128 7.01 9.76 10.79
N ARG A 129 6.92 10.48 9.68
CA ARG A 129 6.17 10.04 8.51
C ARG A 129 7.05 9.10 7.69
N TYR A 130 6.64 7.85 7.57
CA TYR A 130 7.28 6.86 6.73
C TYR A 130 6.42 6.56 5.51
N GLN A 131 7.06 6.16 4.41
CA GLN A 131 6.41 5.83 3.16
C GLN A 131 7.06 4.63 2.48
N MET A 132 6.24 3.81 1.85
CA MET A 132 6.66 2.88 0.79
C MET A 132 5.77 3.08 -0.44
N ILE A 133 6.30 2.84 -1.64
CA ILE A 133 5.54 2.95 -2.88
C ILE A 133 5.21 1.55 -3.37
N CYS A 134 3.93 1.31 -3.64
CA CYS A 134 3.41 0.05 -4.14
C CYS A 134 2.62 0.28 -5.44
N ARG A 135 2.35 -0.81 -6.16
CA ARG A 135 1.34 -0.83 -7.21
C ARG A 135 0.53 -2.11 -7.20
N LEU A 136 -0.74 -2.01 -7.53
CA LEU A 136 -1.58 -3.13 -7.91
C LEU A 136 -1.59 -3.23 -9.44
N ILE A 137 -1.31 -4.41 -9.99
CA ILE A 137 -1.50 -4.73 -11.41
C ILE A 137 -2.77 -5.55 -11.58
N TYR A 138 -3.59 -5.20 -12.56
CA TYR A 138 -4.89 -5.82 -12.80
C TYR A 138 -5.26 -5.85 -14.30
N LYS A 139 -6.27 -6.64 -14.64
CA LYS A 139 -6.83 -6.74 -16.01
C LYS A 139 -8.21 -6.10 -16.12
#